data_AF-A0A0S8AGJ2-F1
#
_entry.id   AF-A0A0S8AGJ2-F1
#
_cell.length_a   1.000
_cell.length_b   1.000
_cell.length_c   1.000
_cell.angle_alpha   90.00
_cell.angle_beta   90.00
_cell.angle_gamma   90.00
#
_symmetry.space_group_name_H-M   'P 1'
#
loop_
_entity.id
_entity.type
_entity.pdbx_description
1 polymer ?
#
loop_
_entity_poly.entity_id
_entity_poly.type
_entity_poly.pdbx_seq_one_letter_code
_entity_poly.pdbx_strand_id
1 'polypeptide(L)'
;MKKLIFTFIILLFAHPAGAGRTFTDSDLEIYKKDNSVAIKDQYRPVHRKETALKQPDNTAQKEKQSWCRRGKKHRDTVNRAQADLDKAEHRIDEYRKALAVRKSDLRSAMRNLKRSREKLDAAEEEYRNFEDRAYRQNIPRDWYECYYDGYDEYRGY
;
A
#
# COMPACT_ATOMS: atom_id res chain seq x y z
N MET A 1 40.46 -32.32 -1.98
CA MET A 1 39.27 -33.18 -2.20
C MET A 1 38.16 -32.92 -1.18
N LYS A 2 37.71 -31.66 -0.99
CA LYS A 2 36.63 -31.31 -0.04
C LYS A 2 35.52 -30.42 -0.66
N LYS A 3 35.65 -30.07 -1.95
CA LYS A 3 34.71 -29.18 -2.67
C LYS A 3 33.65 -29.92 -3.50
N LEU A 4 33.65 -31.26 -3.49
CA LEU A 4 32.73 -32.08 -4.28
C LEU A 4 31.55 -32.66 -3.48
N ILE A 5 31.49 -32.43 -2.16
CA ILE A 5 30.42 -33.00 -1.31
C ILE A 5 29.24 -32.01 -1.14
N PHE A 6 29.47 -30.71 -1.34
CA PHE A 6 28.43 -29.70 -1.09
C PHE A 6 27.40 -29.54 -2.22
N THR A 7 27.69 -30.03 -3.43
CA THR A 7 26.77 -29.97 -4.58
C THR A 7 25.70 -31.05 -4.58
N PHE A 8 25.82 -32.09 -3.74
CA PHE A 8 24.83 -33.18 -3.69
C PHE A 8 23.62 -32.89 -2.78
N ILE A 9 23.70 -31.88 -1.91
CA ILE A 9 22.64 -31.57 -0.93
C ILE A 9 21.53 -30.68 -1.53
N ILE A 10 21.82 -29.94 -2.61
CA ILE A 10 20.85 -28.98 -3.21
C ILE A 10 19.80 -29.68 -4.09
N LEU A 11 20.03 -30.93 -4.50
CA LEU A 11 19.11 -31.67 -5.39
C LEU A 11 17.98 -32.43 -4.67
N LEU A 12 17.95 -32.45 -3.33
CA LEU A 12 16.92 -33.17 -2.56
C LEU A 12 15.71 -32.33 -2.13
N PHE A 13 15.66 -31.04 -2.47
CA PHE A 13 14.52 -30.15 -2.15
C PHE A 13 13.70 -29.70 -3.35
N ALA A 14 13.84 -30.35 -4.51
CA ALA A 14 12.88 -30.23 -5.61
C ALA A 14 11.62 -31.05 -5.28
N HIS A 15 10.82 -30.59 -4.33
CA HIS A 15 9.46 -31.08 -4.17
C HIS A 15 8.67 -30.64 -5.42
N PRO A 16 7.91 -31.53 -6.08
CA PRO A 16 7.01 -31.12 -7.14
C PRO A 16 5.99 -30.15 -6.53
N ALA A 17 6.13 -28.87 -6.89
CA ALA A 17 5.15 -27.86 -6.57
C ALA A 17 3.82 -28.30 -7.19
N GLY A 18 2.86 -28.61 -6.32
CA GLY A 18 1.43 -28.64 -6.62
C GLY A 18 1.04 -29.42 -7.87
N ALA A 19 0.71 -30.70 -7.69
CA ALA A 19 -0.39 -31.28 -8.45
C ALA A 19 -1.65 -30.46 -8.10
N GLY A 20 -1.87 -29.37 -8.83
CA GLY A 20 -3.11 -28.62 -8.77
C GLY A 20 -4.24 -29.59 -9.04
N ARG A 21 -5.28 -29.56 -8.20
CA ARG A 21 -6.50 -30.33 -8.45
C ARG A 21 -7.02 -29.88 -9.81
N THR A 22 -6.87 -30.71 -10.83
CA THR A 22 -7.53 -30.53 -12.11
C THR A 22 -8.99 -30.86 -11.88
N PHE A 23 -9.83 -29.83 -11.79
CA PHE A 23 -11.27 -30.00 -11.78
C PHE A 23 -11.67 -30.67 -13.09
N THR A 24 -12.37 -31.79 -12.98
CA THR A 24 -12.87 -32.56 -14.13
C THR A 24 -14.32 -32.19 -14.38
N ASP A 25 -14.83 -32.46 -15.58
CA ASP A 25 -16.25 -32.21 -15.90
C ASP A 25 -17.21 -33.02 -15.00
N SER A 26 -16.75 -34.10 -14.36
CA SER A 26 -17.51 -34.80 -13.32
C SER A 26 -17.73 -33.97 -12.05
N ASP A 27 -16.83 -33.05 -11.71
CA ASP A 27 -17.01 -32.17 -10.55
C ASP A 27 -18.16 -31.16 -10.76
N LEU A 28 -18.53 -30.90 -12.02
CA LEU A 28 -19.67 -30.06 -12.39
C LEU A 28 -21.02 -30.79 -12.28
N GLU A 29 -21.06 -32.13 -12.24
CA GLU A 29 -22.32 -32.88 -12.13
C GLU A 29 -23.01 -32.70 -10.77
N ILE A 30 -22.23 -32.44 -9.71
CA ILE A 30 -22.76 -32.16 -8.36
C ILE A 30 -23.67 -30.91 -8.39
N TYR A 31 -23.37 -29.94 -9.25
CA TYR A 31 -24.17 -28.72 -9.43
C TYR A 31 -25.32 -28.87 -10.41
N LYS A 32 -25.37 -29.95 -11.20
CA LYS A 32 -26.49 -30.22 -12.14
C LYS A 32 -27.68 -30.87 -11.45
N LYS A 33 -27.49 -31.51 -10.30
CA LYS A 33 -28.53 -32.34 -9.67
C LYS A 33 -29.60 -31.56 -8.89
N ASP A 34 -29.28 -30.35 -8.43
CA ASP A 34 -30.18 -29.58 -7.53
C ASP A 34 -30.76 -28.27 -8.11
N ASN A 35 -30.53 -27.96 -9.39
CA ASN A 35 -31.07 -26.74 -10.03
C ASN A 35 -32.50 -26.89 -10.57
N SER A 36 -33.32 -27.77 -9.98
CA SER A 36 -34.75 -27.87 -10.31
C SER A 36 -35.63 -26.91 -9.48
N VAL A 37 -35.02 -26.02 -8.68
CA VAL A 37 -35.75 -24.89 -8.10
C VAL A 37 -36.09 -23.92 -9.23
N ALA A 38 -37.22 -24.18 -9.87
CA ALA A 38 -37.86 -23.29 -10.81
C ALA A 38 -37.90 -21.89 -10.19
N ILE A 39 -37.12 -20.97 -10.76
CA ILE A 39 -37.28 -19.54 -10.53
C ILE A 39 -38.66 -19.23 -11.09
N LYS A 40 -39.68 -19.27 -10.23
CA LYS A 40 -41.02 -18.80 -10.57
C LYS A 40 -40.89 -17.33 -10.90
N ASP A 41 -41.06 -17.07 -12.18
CA ASP A 41 -41.13 -15.78 -12.83
C ASP A 41 -42.22 -14.93 -12.17
N GLN A 42 -41.88 -14.24 -11.07
CA GLN A 42 -42.69 -13.16 -10.53
C GLN A 42 -42.18 -11.86 -11.13
N TYR A 43 -42.41 -11.69 -12.43
CA TYR A 43 -42.31 -10.44 -13.14
C TYR A 43 -43.43 -9.50 -12.64
N ARG A 44 -43.28 -8.96 -11.42
CA ARG A 44 -43.97 -7.72 -11.07
C ARG A 44 -43.26 -6.61 -11.83
N PRO A 45 -43.95 -5.78 -12.63
CA PRO A 45 -43.35 -4.56 -13.13
C PRO A 45 -42.98 -3.73 -11.90
N VAL A 46 -41.70 -3.71 -11.57
CA VAL A 46 -41.15 -2.75 -10.61
C VAL A 46 -41.43 -1.40 -11.26
N HIS A 47 -42.41 -0.67 -10.72
CA HIS A 47 -42.57 0.74 -11.00
C HIS A 47 -41.19 1.36 -10.82
N ARG A 48 -40.53 1.65 -11.94
CA ARG A 48 -39.31 2.43 -11.99
C ARG A 48 -39.75 3.82 -11.57
N LYS A 49 -39.83 4.05 -10.26
CA LYS A 49 -39.81 5.39 -9.70
C LYS A 49 -38.61 6.04 -10.38
N GLU A 50 -38.88 7.04 -11.22
CA GLU A 50 -37.87 7.99 -11.65
C GLU A 50 -37.09 8.36 -10.40
N THR A 51 -35.89 7.81 -10.29
CA THR A 51 -34.94 8.21 -9.28
C THR A 51 -34.67 9.67 -9.59
N ALA A 52 -35.36 10.53 -8.86
CA ALA A 52 -35.01 11.93 -8.69
C ALA A 52 -33.49 12.00 -8.67
N LEU A 53 -32.91 12.84 -9.54
CA LEU A 53 -31.48 13.15 -9.55
C LEU A 53 -31.05 13.36 -8.10
N LYS A 54 -30.40 12.36 -7.50
CA LYS A 54 -29.86 12.47 -6.16
C LYS A 54 -28.83 13.58 -6.26
N GLN A 55 -29.06 14.67 -5.53
CA GLN A 55 -28.05 15.68 -5.32
C GLN A 55 -26.73 14.97 -4.97
N PRO A 56 -25.58 15.46 -5.49
CA PRO A 56 -24.29 14.86 -5.18
C PRO A 56 -24.18 14.72 -3.67
N ASP A 57 -23.94 13.48 -3.23
CA ASP A 57 -23.99 13.13 -1.82
C ASP A 57 -22.83 13.82 -1.10
N ASN A 58 -23.14 14.96 -0.48
CA ASN A 58 -22.19 15.77 0.28
C ASN A 58 -21.43 14.96 1.34
N THR A 59 -21.98 13.81 1.79
CA THR A 59 -21.30 12.93 2.74
C THR A 59 -20.11 12.22 2.13
N ALA A 60 -20.25 11.65 0.92
CA ALA A 60 -19.16 10.97 0.21
C ALA A 60 -18.01 11.93 -0.12
N GLN A 61 -18.31 13.17 -0.52
CA GLN A 61 -17.28 14.18 -0.80
C GLN A 61 -16.51 14.59 0.46
N LYS A 62 -17.21 14.77 1.59
CA LYS A 62 -16.57 15.05 2.89
C LYS A 62 -15.71 13.90 3.36
N GLU A 63 -16.17 12.67 3.17
CA GLU A 63 -15.41 11.47 3.50
C GLU A 63 -14.14 11.36 2.65
N LYS A 64 -14.25 11.53 1.32
CA LYS A 64 -13.08 11.62 0.42
C LYS A 64 -12.08 12.67 0.90
N GLN A 65 -12.54 13.88 1.22
CA GLN A 65 -11.65 14.94 1.71
C GLN A 65 -10.97 14.60 3.05
N SER A 66 -11.68 13.90 3.93
CA SER A 66 -11.12 13.40 5.20
C SER A 66 -10.00 12.38 4.96
N TRP A 67 -10.23 11.39 4.10
CA TRP A 67 -9.22 10.40 3.72
C TRP A 67 -8.01 11.03 3.04
N CYS A 68 -8.25 11.97 2.13
CA CYS A 68 -7.21 12.75 1.50
C CYS A 68 -6.33 13.48 2.54
N ARG A 69 -6.94 14.22 3.47
CA ARG A 69 -6.18 14.93 4.51
C ARG A 69 -5.31 13.98 5.35
N ARG A 70 -5.83 12.79 5.67
CA ARG A 70 -5.09 11.76 6.41
C ARG A 70 -3.93 11.19 5.61
N GLY A 71 -4.16 10.83 4.34
CA GLY A 71 -3.13 10.33 3.44
C GLY A 71 -2.01 11.34 3.23
N LYS A 72 -2.36 12.61 2.98
CA LYS A 72 -1.41 13.73 2.91
C LYS A 72 -0.55 13.84 4.16
N LYS A 73 -1.14 13.79 5.35
CA LYS A 73 -0.39 13.86 6.63
C LYS A 73 0.65 12.74 6.76
N HIS A 74 0.32 11.51 6.39
CA HIS A 74 1.27 10.40 6.44
C HIS A 74 2.37 10.57 5.39
N ARG A 75 2.02 10.94 4.16
CA ARG A 75 2.99 11.24 3.09
C ARG A 75 3.95 12.38 3.47
N ASP A 76 3.44 13.45 4.06
CA ASP A 76 4.25 14.57 4.57
C ASP A 76 5.19 14.12 5.70
N THR A 77 4.81 13.10 6.47
CA THR A 77 5.67 12.53 7.51
C THR A 77 6.81 11.72 6.89
N VAL A 78 6.52 10.88 5.89
CA VAL A 78 7.53 10.15 5.12
C VAL A 78 8.51 11.12 4.44
N ASN A 79 7.99 12.12 3.73
CA ASN A 79 8.81 13.12 3.04
C ASN A 79 9.74 13.89 3.99
N ARG A 80 9.25 14.27 5.18
CA ARG A 80 10.08 14.92 6.20
C ARG A 80 11.16 13.98 6.75
N ALA A 81 10.83 12.72 7.02
CA ALA A 81 11.80 11.73 7.48
C ALA A 81 12.89 11.46 6.42
N GLN A 82 12.51 11.39 5.15
CA GLN A 82 13.45 11.28 4.02
C GLN A 82 14.39 12.51 3.96
N ALA A 83 13.84 13.72 4.03
CA ALA A 83 14.66 14.94 4.03
C ALA A 83 15.64 15.00 5.22
N ASP A 84 15.25 14.49 6.39
CA ASP A 84 16.13 14.37 7.56
C ASP A 84 17.22 13.30 7.37
N LEU A 85 16.92 12.22 6.64
CA LEU A 85 17.90 11.21 6.25
C LEU A 85 18.93 11.81 5.29
N ASP A 86 18.48 12.48 4.23
CA ASP A 86 19.35 13.09 3.22
C ASP A 86 20.31 14.12 3.87
N LYS A 87 19.81 14.95 4.79
CA LYS A 87 20.64 15.89 5.56
C LYS A 87 21.68 15.19 6.43
N ALA A 88 21.32 14.06 7.05
CA ALA A 88 22.25 13.30 7.87
C ALA A 88 23.34 12.62 7.02
N GLU A 89 22.98 12.12 5.83
CA GLU A 89 23.92 11.55 4.87
C GLU A 89 24.88 12.61 4.32
N HIS A 90 24.36 13.78 3.96
CA HIS A 90 25.18 14.92 3.53
C HIS A 90 26.22 15.31 4.59
N ARG A 91 25.82 15.41 5.87
CA ARG A 91 26.76 15.74 6.96
C ARG A 91 27.86 14.69 7.12
N ILE A 92 27.56 13.42 6.92
CA ILE A 92 28.58 12.35 6.96
C ILE A 92 29.57 12.50 5.81
N ASP A 93 29.07 12.84 4.61
CA ASP A 93 29.92 13.07 3.45
C ASP A 93 30.84 14.29 3.64
N GLU A 94 30.32 15.40 4.18
CA GLU A 94 31.12 16.57 4.55
C GLU A 94 32.23 16.20 5.55
N TYR A 95 31.91 15.42 6.58
CA TYR A 95 32.91 14.99 7.56
C TYR A 95 33.96 14.04 6.98
N ARG A 96 33.63 13.23 5.97
CA ARG A 96 34.60 12.36 5.29
C ARG A 96 35.58 13.16 4.44
N LYS A 97 35.13 14.29 3.86
CA LYS A 97 35.94 15.17 3.02
C LYS A 97 36.84 16.10 3.84
N ALA A 98 36.44 16.44 5.06
CA ALA A 98 37.19 17.35 5.92
C ALA A 98 38.43 16.66 6.55
N LEU A 99 39.61 17.26 6.34
CA LEU A 99 40.90 16.73 6.80
C LEU A 99 41.06 16.71 8.34
N ALA A 100 40.26 17.48 9.08
CA ALA A 100 40.44 17.70 10.52
C ALA A 100 39.13 17.55 11.33
N VAL A 101 38.41 16.44 11.14
CA VAL A 101 37.18 16.15 11.90
C VAL A 101 37.51 15.42 13.21
N ARG A 102 36.94 15.89 14.32
CA ARG A 102 37.04 15.18 15.59
C ARG A 102 36.25 13.87 15.50
N LYS A 103 36.87 12.77 15.95
CA LYS A 103 36.23 11.44 15.98
C LYS A 103 34.88 11.43 16.74
N SER A 104 34.72 12.31 17.72
CA SER A 104 33.45 12.52 18.44
C SER A 104 32.32 12.98 17.53
N ASP A 105 32.62 13.88 16.60
CA ASP A 105 31.63 14.56 15.77
C ASP A 105 31.16 13.62 14.66
N LEU A 106 32.10 12.89 14.05
CA LEU A 106 31.78 11.80 13.13
C LEU A 106 30.91 10.72 13.80
N ARG A 107 31.26 10.30 15.02
CA ARG A 107 30.45 9.32 15.77
C ARG A 107 29.06 9.86 16.07
N SER A 108 28.93 11.14 16.40
CA SER A 108 27.64 11.79 16.63
C SER A 108 26.80 11.82 15.36
N ALA A 109 27.40 12.19 14.23
CA ALA A 109 26.74 12.18 12.92
C ALA A 109 26.28 10.78 12.51
N MET A 110 27.08 9.73 12.76
CA MET A 110 26.70 8.35 12.45
C MET A 110 25.49 7.89 13.28
N ARG A 111 25.40 8.31 14.55
CA ARG A 111 24.22 8.05 15.38
C ARG A 111 22.99 8.78 14.87
N ASN A 112 23.15 10.02 14.41
CA ASN A 112 22.05 10.78 13.81
C ASN A 112 21.57 10.12 12.51
N LEU A 113 22.49 9.69 11.64
CA LEU A 113 22.15 8.94 10.43
C LEU A 113 21.34 7.69 10.75
N LYS A 114 21.79 6.88 11.73
CA LYS A 114 21.05 5.70 12.17
C LYS A 114 19.63 6.05 12.63
N ARG A 115 19.48 7.09 13.47
CA ARG A 115 18.16 7.55 13.93
C ARG A 115 17.27 8.06 12.81
N SER A 116 17.81 8.77 11.82
CA SER A 116 17.03 9.23 10.67
C SER A 116 16.52 8.06 9.82
N ARG A 117 17.32 6.99 9.66
CA ARG A 117 16.88 5.76 8.99
C ARG A 117 15.74 5.08 9.75
N GLU A 118 15.90 4.88 11.05
CA GLU A 118 14.84 4.30 11.91
C GLU A 118 13.55 5.12 11.85
N LYS A 119 13.65 6.46 11.78
CA LYS A 119 12.48 7.33 11.61
C LYS A 119 11.81 7.19 10.24
N LEU A 120 12.59 7.06 9.17
CA LEU A 120 12.06 6.83 7.83
C LEU A 120 11.34 5.49 7.77
N ASP A 121 11.98 4.42 8.24
CA ASP A 121 11.40 3.07 8.27
C ASP A 121 10.06 3.07 9.03
N ALA A 122 10.01 3.72 10.21
CA ALA A 122 8.79 3.85 11.00
C ALA A 122 7.70 4.67 10.27
N ALA A 123 8.06 5.78 9.62
CA ALA A 123 7.11 6.59 8.87
C ALA A 123 6.52 5.82 7.66
N GLU A 124 7.35 5.06 6.95
CA GLU A 124 6.91 4.20 5.85
C GLU A 124 6.03 3.04 6.33
N GLU A 125 6.36 2.43 7.47
CA GLU A 125 5.50 1.43 8.10
C GLU A 125 4.15 2.02 8.51
N GLU A 126 4.12 3.20 9.13
CA GLU A 126 2.87 3.90 9.46
C GLU A 126 2.03 4.21 8.21
N TYR A 127 2.66 4.62 7.12
CA TYR A 127 1.97 4.88 5.85
C TYR A 127 1.41 3.59 5.24
N ARG A 128 2.18 2.50 5.22
CA ARG A 128 1.69 1.18 4.78
C ARG A 128 0.51 0.68 5.63
N ASN A 129 0.58 0.85 6.95
CA ASN A 129 -0.52 0.51 7.86
C ASN A 129 -1.76 1.39 7.64
N PHE A 130 -1.58 2.64 7.20
CA PHE A 130 -2.69 3.48 6.77
C PHE A 130 -3.33 2.97 5.47
N GLU A 131 -2.53 2.60 4.45
CA GLU A 131 -3.01 2.04 3.18
C GLU A 131 -3.76 0.72 3.39
N ASP A 132 -3.23 -0.19 4.22
CA ASP A 132 -3.90 -1.46 4.56
C ASP A 132 -5.26 -1.21 5.24
N ARG A 133 -5.34 -0.24 6.17
CA ARG A 133 -6.63 0.13 6.79
C ARG A 133 -7.62 0.71 5.80
N ALA A 134 -7.17 1.52 4.84
CA ALA A 134 -8.01 2.06 3.79
C ALA A 134 -8.52 0.95 2.87
N TYR A 135 -7.64 0.02 2.49
CA TYR A 135 -7.99 -1.16 1.68
C TYR A 135 -9.06 -2.02 2.36
N ARG A 136 -8.89 -2.36 3.65
CA ARG A 136 -9.88 -3.14 4.43
C ARG A 136 -11.25 -2.46 4.53
N GLN A 137 -11.30 -1.14 4.37
CA GLN A 137 -12.54 -0.36 4.39
C GLN A 137 -13.11 -0.12 2.98
N ASN A 138 -12.57 -0.77 1.94
CA ASN A 138 -12.93 -0.56 0.54
C ASN A 138 -12.81 0.90 0.09
N ILE A 139 -11.87 1.65 0.68
CA ILE A 139 -11.62 3.04 0.30
C ILE A 139 -10.76 3.05 -0.96
N PRO A 140 -11.21 3.68 -2.06
CA PRO A 140 -10.43 3.81 -3.29
C PRO A 140 -9.10 4.55 -3.07
N ARG A 141 -8.06 4.13 -3.80
CA ARG A 141 -6.71 4.71 -3.66
C ARG A 141 -6.65 6.21 -3.98
N ASP A 142 -7.39 6.64 -4.99
CA ASP A 142 -7.52 8.04 -5.41
C ASP A 142 -8.15 8.94 -4.33
N TRP A 143 -8.85 8.37 -3.34
CA TRP A 143 -9.42 9.16 -2.24
C TRP A 143 -8.37 9.63 -1.24
N TYR A 144 -7.35 8.82 -0.96
CA TYR A 144 -6.32 9.16 0.02
C TYR A 144 -4.97 9.57 -0.59
N GLU A 145 -4.74 9.33 -1.88
CA GLU A 145 -3.52 9.80 -2.56
C GLU A 145 -3.54 11.28 -2.90
N CYS A 146 -4.71 11.93 -2.86
CA CYS A 146 -4.87 13.34 -3.19
C CYS A 146 -4.07 13.72 -4.44
N TYR A 147 -4.33 13.06 -5.58
CA TYR A 147 -3.90 13.64 -6.84
C TYR A 147 -4.53 15.02 -6.90
N TYR A 148 -3.71 16.04 -6.63
CA TYR A 148 -4.11 17.43 -6.81
C TYR A 148 -4.35 17.56 -8.31
N ASP A 149 -5.62 17.49 -8.71
CA ASP A 149 -6.04 18.16 -9.92
C ASP A 149 -5.69 19.63 -9.68
N GLY A 150 -4.59 20.11 -10.28
CA GLY A 150 -4.06 21.47 -10.09
C GLY A 150 -4.98 22.59 -10.61
N TYR A 151 -6.30 22.41 -10.51
CA TYR A 151 -7.33 23.28 -11.06
C TYR A 151 -8.11 24.09 -10.03
N ASP A 152 -7.94 23.86 -8.73
CA ASP A 152 -8.70 24.59 -7.70
C ASP A 152 -7.96 25.80 -7.08
N GLU A 153 -6.74 26.13 -7.53
CA GLU A 153 -6.01 27.33 -7.06
C GLU A 153 -6.35 28.61 -7.85
N TYR A 154 -7.33 28.57 -8.78
CA TYR A 154 -7.85 29.75 -9.51
C TYR A 154 -9.34 30.02 -9.24
N ARG A 155 -9.84 29.72 -8.04
CA ARG A 155 -11.15 30.23 -7.58
C ARG A 155 -11.00 31.10 -6.35
N GLY A 156 -10.64 32.35 -6.63
CA GLY A 156 -11.07 33.51 -5.87
C GLY A 156 -10.17 33.88 -4.71
N TYR A 157 -9.12 34.63 -5.00
CA TYR A 157 -8.83 35.93 -4.38
C TYR A 157 -8.15 36.84 -5.40
#